data_AF-A0A519X176-F1
#
_entry.id   AF-A0A519X176-F1
#
_cell.length_a   1.000
_cell.length_b   1.000
_cell.length_c   1.000
_cell.angle_alpha   90.00
_cell.angle_beta   90.00
_cell.angle_gamma   90.00
#
_symmetry.space_group_name_H-M   'P 1'
#
loop_
_entity.id
_entity.type
_entity.pdbx_description
1 polymer ?
#
loop_
_entity_poly.entity_id
_entity_poly.type
_entity_poly.pdbx_seq_one_letter_code
_entity_poly.pdbx_strand_id
1 'polypeptide(L)' 'EERRRDLVKKVKQEVETAKVNVRNIRKETNDDIRKLTKEGVSEDAVKVGEERVQKLTDAFIARVDETFVAKEKDIMVV' A
#
# COMPACT_ATOMS: atom_id res chain seq x y z
N GLU A 1 13.86 27.46 -5.33
CA GLU A 1 12.84 26.62 -6.00
C GLU A 1 13.38 25.26 -6.46
N GLU A 2 14.55 25.21 -7.12
CA GLU A 2 15.20 23.95 -7.57
C GLU A 2 15.38 22.90 -6.47
N ARG A 3 15.92 23.28 -5.31
CA ARG A 3 16.08 22.39 -4.15
C ARG A 3 14.76 21.79 -3.63
N ARG A 4 13.63 22.50 -3.75
CA ARG A 4 12.31 21.99 -3.36
C ARG A 4 11.83 20.92 -4.34
N ARG A 5 12.06 21.13 -5.64
CA ARG A 5 11.73 20.14 -6.68
C ARG A 5 12.52 18.83 -6.49
N ASP A 6 13.78 18.91 -6.08
CA ASP A 6 14.57 17.70 -5.77
C ASP A 6 14.08 16.97 -4.52
N LEU A 7 13.64 17.70 -3.50
CA LEU A 7 13.00 17.09 -2.33
C LEU A 7 11.69 16.38 -2.71
N VAL A 8 10.85 17.00 -3.54
CA VAL A 8 9.62 16.36 -4.04
C VAL A 8 9.94 15.09 -4.83
N LYS A 9 10.98 15.08 -5.68
CA LYS A 9 11.42 13.87 -6.39
C LYS A 9 11.79 12.73 -5.44
N LYS A 10 12.53 13.03 -4.37
CA LYS A 10 12.87 12.02 -3.35
C LYS A 10 11.63 11.48 -2.65
N VAL A 11 10.70 12.35 -2.26
CA VAL A 11 9.44 11.90 -1.65
C VAL A 11 8.64 11.01 -2.60
N LYS A 12 8.59 11.33 -3.90
CA LYS A 12 7.94 10.46 -4.91
C LYS A 12 8.57 9.07 -4.96
N GLN A 13 9.90 8.96 -4.87
CA GLN A 13 10.59 7.67 -4.83
C GLN A 13 10.19 6.85 -3.58
N GLU A 14 10.13 7.49 -2.42
CA GLU A 14 9.68 6.84 -1.18
C GLU A 14 8.22 6.36 -1.26
N VAL A 15 7.35 7.15 -1.89
CA VAL A 15 5.94 6.79 -2.13
C VAL A 15 5.82 5.56 -3.01
N GLU A 16 6.59 5.48 -4.09
CA GLU A 16 6.58 4.29 -4.96
C GLU A 16 7.11 3.05 -4.23
N THR A 17 8.20 3.18 -3.46
CA THR A 17 8.70 2.10 -2.59
C THR A 17 7.63 1.62 -1.61
N ALA A 18 6.93 2.55 -0.94
CA ALA A 18 5.87 2.22 0.00
C ALA A 18 4.72 1.45 -0.68
N LYS A 19 4.28 1.90 -1.86
CA LYS A 19 3.23 1.20 -2.63
C LYS A 19 3.66 -0.20 -3.07
N VAL A 20 4.92 -0.37 -3.48
CA VAL A 20 5.48 -1.70 -3.81
C VAL A 20 5.45 -2.62 -2.59
N ASN A 21 5.88 -2.13 -1.42
CA ASN A 21 5.87 -2.91 -0.18
C ASN A 21 4.44 -3.34 0.20
N VAL A 22 3.46 -2.44 0.13
CA VAL A 22 2.04 -2.77 0.38
C VAL A 22 1.55 -3.88 -0.55
N ARG A 23 1.91 -3.84 -1.84
CA ARG A 23 1.53 -4.88 -2.81
C ARG A 23 2.22 -6.22 -2.54
N ASN A 24 3.48 -6.20 -2.10
CA ASN A 24 4.21 -7.41 -1.73
C ASN A 24 3.58 -8.09 -0.51
N ILE A 25 3.28 -7.31 0.54
CA ILE A 25 2.59 -7.81 1.74
C ILE A 25 1.23 -8.41 1.37
N ARG A 26 0.46 -7.74 0.50
CA ARG A 26 -0.81 -8.29 0.00
C ARG A 26 -0.62 -9.67 -0.65
N LYS A 27 0.39 -9.81 -1.51
CA LYS A 27 0.69 -11.08 -2.19
C LYS A 27 1.02 -12.18 -1.18
N GLU A 28 1.97 -11.92 -0.29
CA GLU A 28 2.39 -12.87 0.75
C GLU A 28 1.22 -13.29 1.64
N THR A 29 0.42 -12.32 2.10
CA THR A 29 -0.76 -12.58 2.92
C THR A 29 -1.80 -13.43 2.18
N ASN A 30 -2.08 -13.13 0.90
CA ASN A 30 -3.03 -13.92 0.12
C ASN A 30 -2.52 -15.34 -0.14
N ASP A 31 -1.22 -15.50 -0.40
CA ASP A 31 -0.60 -16.81 -0.55
C ASP A 31 -0.74 -17.63 0.75
N ASP A 32 -0.59 -17.01 1.92
CA ASP A 32 -0.80 -17.66 3.21
C ASP A 32 -2.28 -17.99 3.48
N ILE A 33 -3.20 -17.07 3.18
CA ILE A 33 -4.65 -17.33 3.28
C ILE A 33 -5.05 -18.53 2.42
N ARG A 34 -4.53 -18.64 1.19
CA ARG A 34 -4.81 -19.77 0.30
C ARG A 34 -4.30 -21.10 0.84
N LYS A 35 -3.17 -21.11 1.57
CA LYS A 35 -2.65 -22.34 2.19
C LYS A 35 -3.62 -22.90 3.24
N LEU A 36 -4.43 -22.07 3.88
CA LEU A 36 -5.42 -22.50 4.88
C LEU A 36 -6.49 -23.45 4.30
N THR A 37 -6.70 -23.46 2.98
CA THR A 37 -7.55 -24.48 2.33
C THR A 37 -7.06 -25.90 2.62
N LYS A 38 -5.74 -26.10 2.71
CA LYS A 38 -5.11 -27.39 3.05
C LYS A 38 -5.31 -27.77 4.51
N GLU A 39 -5.63 -26.79 5.36
CA GLU A 39 -5.90 -26.96 6.79
C GLU A 39 -7.40 -27.14 7.07
N GLY A 40 -8.23 -27.22 6.03
CA GLY A 40 -9.67 -27.48 6.13
C GLY A 40 -10.55 -26.24 6.23
N VAL A 41 -10.00 -25.05 5.99
CA VAL A 41 -10.79 -23.81 5.88
C VAL A 41 -11.57 -23.81 4.56
N SER A 42 -12.84 -23.39 4.59
CA SER A 42 -13.69 -23.34 3.40
C SER A 42 -13.25 -22.28 2.39
N GLU A 43 -13.55 -22.51 1.11
CA GLU A 43 -13.27 -21.55 0.04
C GLU A 43 -13.97 -20.20 0.25
N ASP A 44 -15.19 -20.21 0.80
CA ASP A 44 -15.93 -18.99 1.15
C ASP A 44 -15.19 -18.16 2.21
N ALA A 45 -14.66 -18.82 3.25
CA ALA A 45 -13.90 -18.14 4.30
C ALA A 45 -12.58 -17.56 3.78
N VAL A 46 -11.90 -18.29 2.88
CA VAL A 46 -10.70 -17.83 2.16
C VAL A 46 -11.00 -16.58 1.34
N LYS A 47 -12.09 -16.58 0.57
CA LYS A 47 -12.53 -15.43 -0.23
C LYS A 47 -12.81 -14.21 0.64
N VAL A 48 -13.51 -14.39 1.77
CA VAL A 48 -13.74 -13.32 2.74
C VAL A 48 -12.40 -12.78 3.30
N GLY A 49 -11.42 -13.65 3.54
CA GLY A 49 -10.07 -13.26 3.94
C GLY A 49 -9.39 -12.38 2.89
N GLU A 50 -9.35 -12.82 1.64
CA GLU A 50 -8.77 -12.07 0.52
C GLU A 50 -9.46 -10.72 0.30
N GLU A 51 -10.80 -10.65 0.43
CA GLU A 51 -11.55 -9.39 0.33
C GLU A 51 -11.17 -8.40 1.44
N ARG A 52 -10.95 -8.88 2.66
CA ARG A 52 -10.50 -8.03 3.78
C ARG A 52 -9.09 -7.51 3.54
N VAL A 53 -8.18 -8.36 3.06
CA VAL A 53 -6.83 -7.97 2.68
C VAL A 53 -6.86 -6.92 1.57
N GLN A 54 -7.73 -7.08 0.57
CA GLN A 54 -7.89 -6.10 -0.51
C GLN A 54 -8.37 -4.75 0.03
N LYS A 55 -9.41 -4.72 0.88
CA LYS A 55 -9.89 -3.47 1.53
C LYS A 55 -8.78 -2.76 2.31
N LEU A 56 -7.97 -3.51 3.06
CA LEU A 56 -6.83 -2.93 3.79
C LEU A 56 -5.77 -2.38 2.83
N THR A 57 -5.44 -3.13 1.77
CA THR A 57 -4.49 -2.69 0.74
C THR A 57 -4.92 -1.36 0.15
N ASP A 58 -6.18 -1.26 -0.29
CA ASP A 58 -6.72 -0.05 -0.92
C ASP A 58 -6.71 1.15 0.06
N ALA A 59 -7.08 0.92 1.32
CA ALA A 59 -7.02 1.95 2.35
C ALA A 59 -5.60 2.48 2.59
N PHE A 60 -4.59 1.60 2.64
CA PHE A 60 -3.20 2.01 2.85
C PHE A 60 -2.60 2.68 1.61
N ILE A 61 -2.96 2.26 0.39
CA ILE A 61 -2.56 2.98 -0.83
C ILE A 61 -3.12 4.40 -0.83
N ALA A 62 -4.41 4.57 -0.52
CA ALA A 62 -5.03 5.89 -0.43
C ALA A 62 -4.34 6.78 0.62
N ARG A 63 -4.02 6.24 1.80
CA ARG A 63 -3.29 6.97 2.85
C ARG A 63 -1.89 7.39 2.42
N VAL A 64 -1.19 6.55 1.66
CA VAL A 64 0.13 6.89 1.10
C VAL A 64 0.00 8.06 0.11
N ASP A 65 -1.01 8.04 -0.76
CA ASP A 65 -1.28 9.12 -1.71
C ASP A 65 -1.67 10.43 -1.02
N GLU A 66 -2.54 10.38 -0.01
CA GLU A 66 -2.89 11.54 0.82
C GLU A 66 -1.67 12.14 1.52
N THR A 67 -0.82 11.28 2.09
CA THR A 67 0.42 11.70 2.75
C THR A 67 1.37 12.38 1.76
N PHE A 68 1.48 11.83 0.54
CA PHE A 68 2.28 12.42 -0.52
C PHE A 68 1.79 13.83 -0.88
N VAL A 69 0.48 13.99 -1.13
CA VAL A 69 -0.12 15.29 -1.50
C VAL A 69 0.09 16.32 -0.39
N ALA A 70 -0.13 15.93 0.87
CA ALA A 70 0.11 16.80 2.01
C ALA A 70 1.59 17.24 2.07
N LYS A 71 2.52 16.30 1.87
CA LYS A 71 3.95 16.59 1.95
C LYS A 71 4.48 17.39 0.77
N GLU A 72 4.00 17.13 -0.43
CA GLU A 72 4.33 17.91 -1.63
C GLU A 72 3.89 19.37 -1.45
N LYS A 73 2.67 19.59 -0.95
CA LYS A 73 2.17 20.94 -0.63
C LYS A 73 3.06 21.63 0.41
N ASP A 74 3.37 20.97 1.52
CA ASP A 74 4.25 21.48 2.58
C ASP A 74 5.64 21.89 2.06
N ILE A 75 6.26 21.06 1.21
CA ILE A 75 7.58 21.37 0.60
C ILE A 75 7.52 22.58 -0.33
N MET A 76 6.39 22.81 -1.00
CA MET A 76 6.23 23.85 -2.00
C MET A 76 5.76 25.19 -1.44
N VAL A 77 5.13 25.21 -0.25
CA VAL A 77 4.70 26.42 0.45
C VAL A 77 5.90 27.26 0.91
N VAL A 78 5.75 28.60 0.88
CA VAL A 78 6.75 29.58 1.36
C VAL A 78 6.61 29.75 2.86
#